data_AF-A0A946QLA9-F1
#
_entry.id   AF-A0A946QLA9-F1
#
_cell.length_a   1.000
_cell.length_b   1.000
_cell.length_c   1.000
_cell.angle_alpha   90.00
_cell.angle_beta   90.00
_cell.angle_gamma   90.00
#
_symmetry.space_group_name_H-M   'P 1'
#
loop_
_entity.id
_entity.type
_entity.pdbx_description
1 polymer ?
#
loop_
_entity_poly.entity_id
_entity_poly.type
_entity_poly.pdbx_seq_one_letter_code
_entity_poly.pdbx_strand_id
1 'polypeptide(L)'
;YAPDMGWEAARPLLLARLLAELEAYAPGIAALVTASELIVPSDLEASHGMTGGNWNHGELSIDQALMMRPFPGSTQYATAVDGLYLCGAGAHPGGGLQGLPGRNAAQEILKRGALS
;
A
#
# COMPACT_ATOMS: atom_id res chain seq x y z
N TYR A 1 10.69 -10.66 -0.97
CA TYR A 1 9.64 -10.50 -2.00
C TYR A 1 10.22 -10.33 -3.42
N ALA A 2 11.52 -10.56 -3.64
CA ALA A 2 12.10 -10.59 -4.99
C ALA A 2 12.16 -12.04 -5.50
N PRO A 3 12.00 -12.27 -6.81
CA PRO A 3 12.30 -13.56 -7.43
C PRO A 3 13.77 -13.97 -7.20
N ASP A 4 14.07 -15.27 -7.19
CA ASP A 4 15.44 -15.77 -7.02
C ASP A 4 16.40 -15.20 -8.09
N MET A 5 15.88 -14.94 -9.29
CA MET A 5 16.63 -14.34 -10.40
C MET A 5 16.73 -12.80 -10.35
N GLY A 6 16.14 -12.17 -9.33
CA GLY A 6 16.07 -10.70 -9.20
C GLY A 6 15.06 -10.03 -10.14
N TRP A 7 14.68 -8.79 -9.81
CA TRP A 7 13.67 -8.05 -10.58
C TRP A 7 14.14 -7.61 -11.96
N GLU A 8 15.40 -7.24 -12.12
CA GLU A 8 15.98 -6.87 -13.43
C GLU A 8 15.74 -7.97 -14.48
N ALA A 9 16.05 -9.22 -14.15
CA ALA A 9 15.85 -10.34 -15.08
C ALA A 9 14.39 -10.81 -15.14
N ALA A 10 13.63 -10.70 -14.04
CA ALA A 10 12.25 -11.20 -13.97
C ALA A 10 11.24 -10.30 -14.69
N ARG A 11 11.45 -8.97 -14.72
CA ARG A 11 10.51 -7.99 -15.30
C ARG A 11 10.08 -8.31 -16.73
N PRO A 12 10.98 -8.48 -17.72
CA PRO A 12 10.56 -8.73 -19.09
C PRO A 12 9.83 -10.07 -19.23
N LEU A 13 10.22 -11.09 -18.46
CA LEU A 13 9.56 -12.39 -18.47
C LEU A 13 8.15 -12.33 -17.89
N LEU A 14 7.97 -11.61 -16.77
CA LEU A 14 6.67 -11.42 -16.16
C LEU A 14 5.74 -10.61 -17.06
N LEU A 15 6.23 -9.52 -17.63
CA LEU A 15 5.46 -8.69 -18.56
C LEU A 15 4.99 -9.49 -19.78
N ALA A 16 5.87 -10.27 -20.39
CA ALA A 16 5.52 -11.14 -21.52
C ALA A 16 4.45 -12.18 -21.14
N ARG A 17 4.55 -12.79 -19.95
CA ARG A 17 3.54 -13.74 -19.45
C ARG A 17 2.19 -13.07 -19.22
N LEU A 18 2.18 -11.88 -18.61
CA LEU A 18 0.94 -11.13 -18.38
C LEU A 18 0.26 -10.74 -19.70
N LEU A 19 1.02 -10.29 -20.70
CA LEU A 19 0.48 -10.00 -22.03
C LEU A 19 -0.06 -11.24 -22.73
N ALA A 20 0.63 -12.38 -22.63
CA ALA A 20 0.15 -13.65 -23.18
C ALA A 20 -1.15 -14.13 -22.51
N GLU A 21 -1.27 -13.94 -21.19
CA GLU A 21 -2.51 -14.24 -20.46
C GLU A 21 -3.65 -13.32 -20.91
N LEU A 22 -3.38 -12.01 -21.05
CA LEU A 22 -4.37 -11.05 -21.53
C LEU A 22 -4.84 -11.36 -22.95
N GLU A 23 -3.96 -11.85 -23.83
CA GLU A 23 -4.31 -12.24 -25.20
C GLU A 23 -5.41 -13.32 -25.24
N ALA A 24 -5.47 -14.21 -24.24
CA ALA A 24 -6.52 -15.22 -24.14
C ALA A 24 -7.91 -14.62 -23.84
N TYR A 25 -7.97 -13.47 -23.17
CA TYR A 25 -9.21 -12.76 -22.80
C TYR A 25 -9.51 -11.56 -23.72
N ALA A 26 -8.50 -11.01 -24.38
CA ALA A 26 -8.57 -9.88 -25.28
C ALA A 26 -7.67 -10.11 -26.52
N PRO A 27 -8.11 -10.95 -27.47
CA PRO A 27 -7.31 -11.27 -28.66
C PRO A 27 -6.95 -10.02 -29.47
N GLY A 28 -5.70 -9.93 -29.90
CA GLY A 28 -5.11 -8.80 -30.62
C GLY A 28 -4.59 -7.68 -29.74
N ILE A 29 -4.74 -7.75 -28.41
CA ILE A 29 -4.32 -6.67 -27.50
C ILE A 29 -2.82 -6.37 -27.65
N ALA A 30 -1.97 -7.40 -27.83
CA ALA A 30 -0.53 -7.22 -27.97
C ALA A 30 -0.16 -6.31 -29.16
N ALA A 31 -0.92 -6.37 -30.26
CA ALA A 31 -0.70 -5.53 -31.44
C ALA A 31 -1.11 -4.07 -31.23
N LEU A 32 -1.92 -3.78 -30.19
CA LEU A 32 -2.42 -2.45 -29.86
C LEU A 32 -1.56 -1.75 -28.79
N VAL A 33 -0.62 -2.46 -28.16
CA VAL A 33 0.26 -1.89 -27.12
C VAL A 33 1.27 -0.94 -27.75
N THR A 34 1.20 0.34 -27.39
CA THR A 34 2.17 1.38 -27.81
C THR A 34 3.26 1.62 -26.78
N ALA A 35 2.96 1.37 -25.51
CA ALA A 35 3.89 1.46 -24.38
C ALA A 35 3.42 0.52 -23.26
N SER A 36 4.36 0.05 -22.45
CA SER A 36 4.07 -0.75 -21.27
C SER A 36 5.04 -0.41 -20.15
N GLU A 37 4.55 -0.46 -18.92
CA GLU A 37 5.32 -0.29 -17.71
C GLU A 37 4.91 -1.38 -16.72
N LEU A 38 5.89 -2.01 -16.08
CA LEU A 38 5.66 -2.99 -15.02
C LEU A 38 6.26 -2.45 -13.72
N ILE A 39 5.37 -2.00 -12.84
CA ILE A 39 5.71 -1.56 -11.49
C ILE A 39 5.74 -2.79 -10.59
N VAL A 40 6.89 -3.05 -9.95
CA VAL A 40 7.08 -4.19 -9.04
C VAL A 40 7.27 -3.70 -7.61
N PRO A 41 7.20 -4.58 -6.59
CA PRO A 41 7.30 -4.17 -5.19
C PRO A 41 8.51 -3.31 -4.82
N SER A 42 9.69 -3.56 -5.42
CA SER A 42 10.88 -2.74 -5.16
C SER A 42 10.76 -1.31 -5.70
N ASP A 43 9.97 -1.10 -6.75
CA ASP A 43 9.74 0.26 -7.28
C ASP A 43 8.89 1.06 -6.30
N LEU A 44 7.81 0.44 -5.79
CA LEU A 44 6.91 1.07 -4.81
C LEU A 44 7.63 1.35 -3.49
N GLU A 45 8.52 0.46 -3.07
CA GLU A 45 9.35 0.70 -1.89
C GLU A 45 10.28 1.91 -2.11
N ALA A 46 10.94 1.99 -3.26
CA ALA A 46 11.84 3.09 -3.60
C ALA A 46 11.13 4.44 -3.80
N SER A 47 9.96 4.46 -4.44
CA SER A 47 9.26 5.70 -4.78
C SER A 47 8.31 6.20 -3.69
N HIS A 48 7.72 5.29 -2.90
CA HIS A 48 6.65 5.63 -1.95
C HIS A 48 6.93 5.18 -0.51
N GLY A 49 8.10 4.58 -0.24
CA GLY A 49 8.41 4.03 1.09
C GLY A 49 7.48 2.88 1.49
N MET A 50 6.86 2.22 0.52
CA MET A 50 5.98 1.07 0.75
C MET A 50 6.85 -0.18 0.88
N THR A 51 7.32 -0.50 2.09
CA THR A 51 8.13 -1.70 2.34
C THR A 51 7.43 -2.94 1.79
N GLY A 52 8.14 -3.71 0.97
CA GLY A 52 7.61 -4.89 0.29
C GLY A 52 6.53 -4.61 -0.76
N GLY A 53 6.35 -3.35 -1.18
CA GLY A 53 5.31 -2.92 -2.11
C GLY A 53 3.89 -3.02 -1.56
N ASN A 54 3.73 -3.13 -0.23
CA ASN A 54 2.41 -3.29 0.36
C ASN A 54 1.73 -1.92 0.51
N TRP A 55 0.68 -1.70 -0.28
CA TRP A 55 -0.08 -0.44 -0.28
C TRP A 55 -0.76 -0.11 1.05
N ASN A 56 -1.02 -1.13 1.89
CA ASN A 56 -1.54 -0.93 3.25
C ASN A 56 -0.42 -0.67 4.27
N HIS A 57 0.85 -0.63 3.87
CA HIS A 57 2.01 -0.51 4.77
C HIS A 57 2.04 -1.59 5.86
N GLY A 58 1.59 -2.80 5.53
CA GLY A 58 1.54 -3.96 6.44
C GLY A 58 0.47 -4.95 6.00
N GLU A 59 0.66 -6.24 6.29
CA GLU A 59 -0.31 -7.27 5.94
C GLU A 59 -1.64 -7.05 6.66
N LEU A 60 -2.76 -7.44 6.04
CA LEU A 60 -4.07 -7.45 6.69
C LEU A 60 -4.36 -8.83 7.27
N SER A 61 -3.40 -9.39 8.00
CA SER A 61 -3.62 -10.61 8.79
C SER A 61 -4.49 -10.27 10.02
N ILE A 62 -5.15 -11.28 10.61
CA ILE A 62 -6.09 -11.05 11.73
C ILE A 62 -5.40 -10.34 12.91
N ASP A 63 -4.15 -10.71 13.21
CA ASP A 63 -3.32 -10.12 14.24
C ASP A 63 -2.76 -8.73 13.87
N GLN A 64 -2.87 -8.33 12.60
CA GLN A 64 -2.45 -7.04 12.05
C GLN A 64 -3.63 -6.28 11.43
N ALA A 65 -4.86 -6.56 11.85
CA ALA A 65 -6.07 -5.94 11.32
C ALA A 65 -6.78 -5.12 12.39
N LEU A 66 -7.70 -4.26 11.92
CA LEU A 66 -8.60 -3.48 12.76
C LEU A 66 -7.85 -2.68 13.84
N MET A 67 -8.17 -2.95 15.10
CA MET A 67 -7.66 -2.26 16.28
C MET A 67 -6.25 -2.74 16.70
N MET A 68 -5.65 -3.66 15.95
CA MET A 68 -4.28 -4.09 16.18
C MET A 68 -3.28 -3.30 15.33
N ARG A 69 -3.77 -2.39 14.46
CA ARG A 69 -2.93 -1.58 13.55
C ARG A 69 -2.54 -0.21 14.09
N PRO A 70 -1.30 0.24 13.80
CA PRO A 70 -0.13 -0.57 13.49
C PRO A 70 0.39 -1.40 14.67
N PHE A 71 0.06 -1.04 15.90
CA PHE A 71 0.38 -1.81 17.10
C PHE A 71 -0.75 -1.69 18.14
N PRO A 72 -0.86 -2.61 19.11
CA PRO A 72 -1.88 -2.51 20.15
C PRO A 72 -1.81 -1.17 20.88
N GLY A 73 -2.94 -0.45 20.93
CA GLY A 73 -3.04 0.87 21.58
C GLY A 73 -2.94 2.08 20.66
N SER A 74 -2.55 1.92 19.38
CA SER A 74 -2.55 3.02 18.39
C SER A 74 -3.90 3.27 17.70
N THR A 75 -4.96 2.65 18.20
CA THR A 75 -6.31 2.59 17.57
C THR A 75 -7.04 3.91 17.57
N GLN A 76 -6.62 4.81 18.44
CA GLN A 76 -7.13 6.18 18.55
C GLN A 76 -6.29 7.15 17.73
N TYR A 77 -5.42 6.68 16.83
CA TYR A 77 -4.61 7.51 15.93
C TYR A 77 -3.53 8.34 16.62
N ALA A 78 -3.63 8.60 17.93
CA ALA A 78 -2.56 9.14 18.74
C ALA A 78 -1.49 8.09 19.04
N THR A 79 -0.25 8.56 19.22
CA THR A 79 0.88 7.71 19.62
C THR A 79 1.33 8.04 21.06
N ALA A 80 2.34 7.33 21.56
CA ALA A 80 2.99 7.66 22.83
C ALA A 80 3.78 8.98 22.78
N VAL A 81 4.01 9.54 21.60
CA VAL A 81 4.64 10.86 21.41
C VAL A 81 3.54 11.90 21.31
N ASP A 82 3.53 12.85 22.23
CA ASP A 82 2.57 13.94 22.24
C ASP A 82 2.64 14.75 20.94
N GLY A 83 1.46 15.01 20.35
CA GLY A 83 1.35 15.73 19.08
C GLY A 83 1.60 14.89 17.82
N LEU A 84 1.97 13.60 17.95
CA LEU A 84 2.15 12.71 16.80
C LEU A 84 0.93 11.82 16.57
N TYR A 85 0.38 11.89 15.36
CA TYR A 85 -0.83 11.17 14.94
C TYR A 85 -0.60 10.35 13.67
N LEU A 86 -1.27 9.21 13.56
CA LEU A 86 -1.22 8.30 12.42
C LEU A 86 -2.42 8.54 11.52
N CYS A 87 -2.20 8.90 10.26
CA CYS A 87 -3.27 9.24 9.30
C CYS A 87 -3.19 8.46 7.97
N GLY A 88 -2.18 7.61 7.80
CA GLY A 88 -1.90 6.89 6.55
C GLY A 88 -2.57 5.52 6.45
N ALA A 89 -2.36 4.85 5.31
CA ALA A 89 -2.92 3.53 5.00
C ALA A 89 -2.48 2.40 5.96
N GLY A 90 -1.41 2.61 6.73
CA GLY A 90 -0.99 1.73 7.82
C GLY A 90 -1.90 1.74 9.04
N ALA A 91 -2.68 2.80 9.25
CA ALA A 91 -3.58 2.94 10.39
C ALA A 91 -4.98 2.37 10.11
N HIS A 92 -5.73 2.09 11.18
CA HIS A 92 -7.13 1.66 11.08
C HIS A 92 -7.98 2.65 10.26
N PRO A 93 -8.96 2.21 9.44
CA PRO A 93 -9.33 0.83 9.10
C PRO A 93 -8.47 0.17 8.03
N GLY A 94 -7.46 0.87 7.51
CA GLY A 94 -6.59 0.44 6.42
C GLY A 94 -6.51 1.50 5.31
N GLY A 95 -5.74 1.20 4.28
CA GLY A 95 -5.65 2.02 3.07
C GLY A 95 -6.96 2.05 2.30
N GLY A 96 -7.11 3.06 1.43
CA GLY A 96 -8.30 3.19 0.60
C GLY A 96 -8.43 4.59 0.01
N LEU A 97 -9.14 4.71 -1.11
CA LEU A 97 -9.54 6.01 -1.66
C LEU A 97 -10.45 6.81 -0.70
N GLN A 98 -11.02 6.15 0.30
CA GLN A 98 -11.98 6.75 1.24
C GLN A 98 -11.35 7.72 2.25
N GLY A 99 -10.02 7.66 2.47
CA GLY A 99 -9.33 8.59 3.38
C GLY A 99 -9.73 8.47 4.87
N LEU A 100 -10.31 7.34 5.28
CA LEU A 100 -10.82 7.14 6.64
C LEU A 100 -9.75 7.31 7.74
N PRO A 101 -8.51 6.79 7.61
CA PRO A 101 -7.50 7.00 8.64
C PRO A 101 -7.19 8.49 8.86
N GLY A 102 -7.14 9.27 7.79
CA GLY A 102 -6.91 10.72 7.87
C GLY A 102 -8.06 11.46 8.54
N ARG A 103 -9.31 11.13 8.19
CA ARG A 103 -10.50 11.68 8.87
C ARG A 103 -10.47 11.38 10.37
N ASN A 104 -10.17 10.15 10.75
CA ASN A 104 -10.22 9.74 12.15
C ASN A 104 -9.07 10.36 12.97
N ALA A 105 -7.87 10.46 12.38
CA ALA A 105 -6.76 11.20 12.98
C ALA A 105 -7.12 12.67 13.23
N ALA A 106 -7.75 13.34 12.26
CA ALA A 106 -8.20 14.72 12.42
C ALA A 106 -9.23 14.87 13.55
N GLN A 107 -10.17 13.92 13.68
CA GLN A 107 -11.11 13.90 14.79
C GLN A 107 -10.41 13.74 16.15
N GLU A 108 -9.36 12.93 16.24
CA GLU A 108 -8.58 12.79 17.46
C GLU A 108 -7.81 14.06 17.81
N ILE A 109 -7.21 14.73 16.83
CA ILE A 109 -6.53 16.02 17.00
C ILE A 109 -7.50 17.06 17.60
N LEU A 110 -8.71 17.16 17.05
CA LEU A 110 -9.73 18.09 17.52
C LEU A 110 -10.18 17.78 18.96
N LYS A 111 -10.33 16.50 19.32
CA LYS A 111 -10.70 16.10 20.68
C LYS A 111 -9.62 16.44 21.72
N ARG A 112 -8.34 16.33 21.35
CA ARG A 112 -7.21 16.53 22.25
C ARG A 112 -6.77 17.99 22.41
N GLY A 113 -7.44 18.93 21.74
CA GLY A 113 -7.19 20.36 21.95
C GLY A 113 -5.82 20.85 21.45
N ALA A 114 -5.12 20.10 20.59
CA ALA A 114 -3.84 20.56 20.02
C ALA A 114 -3.99 21.79 19.08
N LEU A 115 -5.22 22.29 18.91
CA LEU A 115 -5.58 23.49 18.15
C LEU A 115 -6.25 24.58 19.00
N SER A 116 -6.29 24.44 20.34
CA SER A 116 -6.78 25.47 21.27
C SER A 116 -5.64 26.14 22.02
#